data_AF-A0A7T5UT91-F1
#
_entry.id   AF-A0A7T5UT91-F1
#
_cell.length_a   1.000
_cell.length_b   1.000
_cell.length_c   1.000
_cell.angle_alpha   90.00
_cell.angle_beta   90.00
_cell.angle_gamma   90.00
#
_symmetry.space_group_name_H-M   'P 1'
#
loop_
_entity.id
_entity.type
_entity.pdbx_description
1 polymer ?
#
loop_
_entity_poly.entity_id
_entity_poly.type
_entity_poly.pdbx_seq_one_letter_code
_entity_poly.pdbx_strand_id
1 'polypeptide(L)'
;MPGPEGGSRTRVAVIVALVGSVAFGGVLGYLAWTNNSFPSESRPFGDYAQVVSGAFNGTEYSIKLRWLSSGYLPLYAQLRSDATDAANTPVCDLRYSSVSQGQEVDLPFAVAKPTAALSSVDLFLAVRDLGTGAQFTIVYHWDQVDRQQGDVMPTDVLCQQGAAPT
;
A
#
# COMPACT_ATOMS: atom_id res chain seq x y z
N MET A 1 -46.18 35.66 4.87
CA MET A 1 -45.23 35.55 3.73
C MET A 1 -43.88 36.10 4.20
N PRO A 2 -42.73 35.63 3.70
CA PRO A 2 -42.06 34.32 3.84
C PRO A 2 -40.92 34.34 4.90
N GLY A 3 -40.37 33.17 5.29
CA GLY A 3 -39.02 33.07 5.91
C GLY A 3 -37.95 32.80 4.84
N PRO A 4 -36.82 32.12 5.13
CA PRO A 4 -35.88 32.14 6.27
C PRO A 4 -34.42 32.40 5.76
N GLU A 5 -33.38 31.89 6.43
CA GLU A 5 -32.00 31.63 5.94
C GLU A 5 -30.87 32.59 6.37
N GLY A 6 -30.20 32.26 7.48
CA GLY A 6 -28.88 32.83 7.82
C GLY A 6 -27.94 31.92 8.62
N GLY A 7 -28.35 30.69 8.97
CA GLY A 7 -27.67 29.87 9.98
C GLY A 7 -27.03 28.56 9.49
N SER A 8 -26.92 28.32 8.18
CA SER A 8 -26.57 26.98 7.65
C SER A 8 -25.13 26.85 7.16
N ARG A 9 -24.52 27.89 6.57
CA ARG A 9 -23.22 27.75 5.89
C ARG A 9 -22.00 27.69 6.82
N THR A 10 -22.05 28.35 7.98
CA THR A 10 -20.89 28.44 8.89
C THR A 10 -20.66 27.15 9.68
N ARG A 11 -21.72 26.39 9.99
CA ARG A 11 -21.60 25.09 10.69
C ARG A 11 -21.09 23.99 9.76
N VAL A 12 -21.46 24.02 8.48
CA VAL A 12 -20.97 23.06 7.49
C VAL A 12 -19.47 23.23 7.24
N ALA A 13 -18.96 24.46 7.15
CA ALA A 13 -17.53 24.71 6.97
C ALA A 13 -16.68 24.21 8.16
N VAL A 14 -17.18 24.37 9.39
CA VAL A 14 -16.48 23.92 10.61
C VAL A 14 -16.50 22.40 10.74
N ILE A 15 -17.60 21.73 10.37
CA ILE A 15 -17.69 20.26 10.37
C ILE A 15 -16.77 19.67 9.28
N VAL A 16 -16.74 20.25 8.08
CA VAL A 16 -15.83 19.79 7.00
C VAL A 16 -14.36 19.98 7.40
N ALA A 17 -14.01 21.09 8.05
CA ALA A 17 -12.65 21.31 8.53
C ALA A 17 -12.24 20.34 9.65
N LEU A 18 -13.13 20.03 10.60
CA LEU A 18 -12.87 19.08 11.68
C LEU A 18 -12.75 17.64 11.16
N VAL A 19 -13.65 17.21 10.27
CA VAL A 19 -13.59 15.88 9.66
C VAL A 19 -12.34 15.74 8.79
N GLY A 20 -12.00 16.78 8.01
CA GLY A 20 -10.76 16.80 7.22
C GLY A 20 -9.50 16.74 8.08
N SER A 21 -9.48 17.43 9.23
CA SER A 21 -8.32 17.43 10.15
C SER A 21 -8.15 16.11 10.89
N VAL A 22 -9.25 15.45 11.27
CA VAL A 22 -9.22 14.14 11.92
C VAL A 22 -8.85 13.04 10.92
N ALA A 23 -9.38 13.11 9.69
CA ALA A 23 -8.99 12.19 8.62
C ALA A 23 -7.51 12.36 8.26
N PHE A 24 -7.04 13.59 8.08
CA PHE A 24 -5.63 13.88 7.77
C PHE A 24 -4.68 13.51 8.93
N GLY A 25 -5.07 13.81 10.18
CA GLY A 25 -4.30 13.39 11.36
C GLY A 25 -4.27 11.88 11.56
N GLY A 26 -5.37 11.18 11.26
CA GLY A 26 -5.43 9.71 11.27
C GLY A 26 -4.54 9.10 10.18
N VAL A 27 -4.55 9.67 8.98
CA VAL A 27 -3.68 9.26 7.87
C VAL A 27 -2.20 9.47 8.23
N LEU A 28 -1.80 10.64 8.74
CA LEU A 28 -0.41 10.90 9.15
C LEU A 28 0.04 10.00 10.33
N GLY A 29 -0.84 9.75 11.30
CA GLY A 29 -0.55 8.85 12.43
C GLY A 29 -0.38 7.40 11.99
N TYR A 30 -1.21 6.92 11.06
CA TYR A 30 -1.09 5.59 10.46
C TYR A 30 0.18 5.45 9.61
N LEU A 31 0.53 6.47 8.82
CA LEU A 31 1.74 6.50 7.99
C LEU A 31 3.03 6.41 8.83
N ALA A 32 3.12 7.18 9.92
CA ALA A 32 4.30 7.15 10.80
C ALA A 32 4.45 5.81 11.56
N TRP A 33 3.33 5.21 11.97
CA TRP A 33 3.36 3.92 12.66
C TRP A 33 3.79 2.77 11.75
N THR A 34 3.28 2.74 10.51
CA THR A 34 3.53 1.63 9.58
C THR A 34 4.94 1.64 8.98
N ASN A 35 5.55 2.80 8.72
CA ASN A 35 6.96 2.87 8.27
C ASN A 35 7.94 2.32 9.34
N ASN A 36 7.67 2.60 10.62
CA ASN A 36 8.41 2.00 11.74
C ASN A 36 8.04 0.53 12.02
N SER A 37 7.03 -0.02 11.33
CA SER A 37 6.57 -1.39 11.54
C SER A 37 7.26 -2.41 10.62
N PHE A 38 8.02 -1.95 9.61
CA PHE A 38 8.80 -2.86 8.77
C PHE A 38 10.06 -3.35 9.52
N PRO A 39 10.36 -4.67 9.45
CA PRO A 39 11.61 -5.19 9.96
C PRO A 39 12.83 -4.57 9.26
N SER A 40 13.88 -4.27 10.02
CA SER A 40 15.11 -3.64 9.50
C SER A 40 15.94 -4.58 8.62
N GLU A 41 15.84 -5.90 8.82
CA GLU A 41 16.56 -6.88 8.01
C GLU A 41 15.92 -6.97 6.62
N SER A 42 16.69 -6.70 5.57
CA SER A 42 16.23 -6.76 4.17
C SER A 42 16.82 -7.96 3.44
N ARG A 43 16.01 -8.63 2.62
CA ARG A 43 16.37 -9.80 1.84
C ARG A 43 15.91 -9.67 0.37
N PRO A 44 16.60 -10.31 -0.59
CA PRO A 44 16.22 -10.25 -2.00
C PRO A 44 14.85 -10.89 -2.24
N PHE A 45 14.03 -10.30 -3.11
CA PHE A 45 12.66 -10.76 -3.36
C PHE A 45 12.56 -12.15 -4.00
N GLY A 46 13.46 -12.46 -4.94
CA GLY A 46 13.36 -13.60 -5.85
C GLY A 46 13.40 -15.00 -5.20
N ASP A 47 13.78 -15.09 -3.93
CA ASP A 47 13.80 -16.37 -3.19
C ASP A 47 12.45 -16.66 -2.49
N TYR A 48 11.56 -15.67 -2.41
CA TYR A 48 10.33 -15.74 -1.60
C TYR A 48 9.07 -15.61 -2.47
N ALA A 49 9.11 -14.70 -3.44
CA ALA A 49 7.98 -14.39 -4.31
C ALA A 49 8.46 -13.99 -5.70
N GLN A 50 7.54 -14.03 -6.66
CA GLN A 50 7.74 -13.58 -8.03
C GLN A 50 6.63 -12.60 -8.40
N VAL A 51 6.98 -11.50 -9.07
CA VAL A 51 6.00 -10.63 -9.72
C VAL A 51 5.52 -11.33 -11.00
N VAL A 52 4.23 -11.64 -11.08
CA VAL A 52 3.60 -12.28 -12.24
C VAL A 52 3.19 -11.23 -13.27
N SER A 53 2.62 -10.13 -12.81
CA SER A 53 2.23 -9.01 -13.66
C SER A 53 2.14 -7.73 -12.84
N GLY A 54 2.36 -6.61 -13.50
CA GLY A 54 2.08 -5.29 -12.96
C GLY A 54 1.35 -4.46 -14.02
N ALA A 55 0.25 -3.82 -13.63
CA ALA A 55 -0.55 -3.03 -14.56
C ALA A 55 -0.93 -1.69 -13.93
N PHE A 56 -0.91 -0.63 -14.73
CA PHE A 56 -1.43 0.68 -14.37
C PHE A 56 -2.70 0.95 -15.17
N ASN A 57 -3.78 1.31 -14.48
CA ASN A 57 -5.08 1.58 -15.12
C ASN A 57 -5.40 3.09 -15.28
N GLY A 58 -4.45 3.98 -14.95
CA GLY A 58 -4.66 5.43 -14.97
C GLY A 58 -4.79 6.04 -13.57
N THR A 59 -5.15 5.25 -12.55
CA THR A 59 -5.31 5.72 -11.16
C THR A 59 -4.76 4.77 -10.12
N GLU A 60 -4.40 3.54 -10.50
CA GLU A 60 -3.95 2.50 -9.59
C GLU A 60 -2.90 1.61 -10.28
N TYR A 61 -1.85 1.28 -9.54
CA TYR A 61 -0.94 0.17 -9.84
C TYR A 61 -1.48 -1.10 -9.17
N SER A 62 -1.78 -2.12 -9.97
CA SER A 62 -2.08 -3.47 -9.47
C SER A 62 -0.87 -4.35 -9.73
N ILE A 63 -0.30 -4.91 -8.66
CA ILE A 63 0.81 -5.87 -8.73
C ILE A 63 0.28 -7.24 -8.34
N LYS A 64 0.39 -8.18 -9.27
CA LYS A 64 0.13 -9.59 -8.99
C LYS A 64 1.43 -10.28 -8.61
N LEU A 65 1.47 -10.80 -7.39
CA LEU A 65 2.57 -11.61 -6.86
C LEU A 65 2.20 -13.09 -6.89
N ARG A 66 3.20 -13.95 -6.96
CA ARG A 66 3.09 -15.40 -6.73
C ARG A 66 4.11 -15.82 -5.68
N TRP A 67 3.66 -16.50 -4.63
CA TRP A 67 4.53 -17.02 -3.58
C TRP A 67 5.29 -18.26 -4.06
N LEU A 68 6.59 -18.31 -3.77
CA LEU A 68 7.46 -19.43 -4.19
C LEU A 68 7.56 -20.53 -3.12
N SER A 69 7.15 -20.24 -1.88
CA SER A 69 7.18 -21.16 -0.76
C SER A 69 6.05 -20.87 0.23
N SER A 70 5.56 -21.91 0.92
CA SER A 70 4.53 -21.81 1.97
C SER A 70 5.08 -21.55 3.37
N GLY A 71 6.40 -21.46 3.54
CA GLY A 71 7.06 -21.24 4.83
C GLY A 71 6.97 -19.81 5.37
N TYR A 72 6.20 -18.95 4.73
CA TYR A 72 6.21 -17.51 4.97
C TYR A 72 4.80 -16.98 5.22
N LEU A 73 4.73 -15.93 6.02
CA LEU A 73 3.52 -15.19 6.34
C LEU A 73 3.72 -13.74 5.92
N PRO A 74 3.08 -13.28 4.84
CA PRO A 74 3.06 -11.87 4.51
C PRO A 74 2.23 -11.10 5.54
N LEU A 75 2.80 -10.02 6.05
CA LEU A 75 2.17 -9.15 7.04
C LEU A 75 1.62 -7.89 6.37
N TYR A 76 2.52 -7.14 5.71
CA TYR A 76 2.23 -5.83 5.14
C TYR A 76 2.98 -5.67 3.82
N ALA A 77 2.42 -4.90 2.88
CA ALA A 77 3.08 -4.46 1.66
C ALA A 77 3.09 -2.93 1.56
N GLN A 78 4.15 -2.36 1.03
CA GLN A 78 4.28 -0.93 0.77
C GLN A 78 4.90 -0.73 -0.60
N LEU A 79 4.39 0.23 -1.34
CA LEU A 79 4.94 0.65 -2.61
C LEU A 79 5.54 2.05 -2.42
N ARG A 80 6.81 2.23 -2.78
CA ARG A 80 7.54 3.50 -2.64
C ARG A 80 8.14 3.91 -3.96
N SER A 81 8.28 5.20 -4.18
CA SER A 81 8.99 5.75 -5.34
C SER A 81 9.92 6.87 -4.91
N ASP A 82 10.85 7.27 -5.76
CA ASP A 82 11.73 8.42 -5.49
C ASP A 82 10.98 9.75 -5.36
N ALA A 83 9.78 9.83 -5.96
CA ALA A 83 8.88 10.99 -5.84
C ALA A 83 8.12 11.02 -4.51
N THR A 84 7.91 9.87 -3.88
CA THR A 84 7.14 9.76 -2.63
C THR A 84 8.08 9.56 -1.46
N ASP A 85 8.05 10.47 -0.47
CA ASP A 85 8.76 10.24 0.78
C ASP A 85 8.28 8.93 1.44
N ALA A 86 9.18 8.11 1.99
CA ALA A 86 8.82 6.90 2.74
C ALA A 86 7.84 7.19 3.89
N ALA A 87 7.90 8.41 4.44
CA ALA A 87 6.96 8.86 5.46
C ALA A 87 5.53 9.07 4.94
N ASN A 88 5.34 9.18 3.62
CA ASN A 88 4.07 9.45 2.96
C ASN A 88 3.59 8.29 2.07
N THR A 89 4.34 7.18 2.02
CA THR A 89 3.93 5.97 1.28
C THR A 89 3.09 5.06 2.18
N PRO A 90 1.85 4.75 1.79
CA PRO A 90 0.94 3.96 2.59
C PRO A 90 1.14 2.46 2.44
N VAL A 91 0.66 1.75 3.45
CA VAL A 91 0.88 0.32 3.63
C VAL A 91 -0.42 -0.46 3.45
N CYS A 92 -0.42 -1.46 2.57
CA CYS A 92 -1.48 -2.45 2.47
C CYS A 92 -1.29 -3.54 3.52
N ASP A 93 -2.26 -3.70 4.41
CA ASP A 93 -2.34 -4.84 5.33
C ASP A 93 -2.86 -6.07 4.58
N LEU A 94 -2.03 -7.11 4.55
CA LEU A 94 -2.27 -8.29 3.73
C LEU A 94 -3.20 -9.29 4.44
N ARG A 95 -3.34 -9.20 5.77
CA ARG A 95 -4.26 -10.01 6.61
C ARG A 95 -4.27 -11.51 6.31
N TYR A 96 -3.17 -12.08 5.84
CA TYR A 96 -3.04 -13.52 5.67
C TYR A 96 -2.80 -14.19 7.02
N SER A 97 -3.29 -15.42 7.15
CA SER A 97 -2.86 -16.34 8.21
C SER A 97 -1.72 -17.26 7.74
N SER A 98 -1.60 -17.45 6.43
CA SER A 98 -0.55 -18.20 5.74
C SER A 98 -0.66 -17.96 4.24
N VAL A 99 0.39 -18.29 3.48
CA VAL A 99 0.33 -18.42 2.02
C VAL A 99 0.78 -19.79 1.56
N SER A 100 0.24 -20.25 0.43
CA SER A 100 0.63 -21.50 -0.22
C SER A 100 1.65 -21.23 -1.33
N GLN A 101 2.52 -22.21 -1.60
CA GLN A 101 3.35 -22.17 -2.80
C GLN A 101 2.46 -22.09 -4.05
N GLY A 102 2.79 -21.18 -4.97
CA GLY A 102 2.02 -20.92 -6.18
C GLY A 102 0.80 -20.03 -5.96
N GLN A 103 0.47 -19.65 -4.72
CA GLN A 103 -0.64 -18.73 -4.46
C GLN A 103 -0.34 -17.36 -5.06
N GLU A 104 -1.29 -16.86 -5.84
CA GLU A 104 -1.24 -15.51 -6.38
C GLU A 104 -1.95 -14.52 -5.45
N VAL A 105 -1.46 -13.29 -5.40
CA VAL A 105 -2.03 -12.20 -4.60
C VAL A 105 -2.02 -10.93 -5.42
N ASP A 106 -3.14 -10.20 -5.44
CA ASP A 106 -3.24 -8.90 -6.11
C ASP A 106 -3.07 -7.78 -5.07
N LEU A 107 -2.11 -6.90 -5.33
CA LEU A 107 -1.75 -5.77 -4.51
C LEU A 107 -2.07 -4.47 -5.26
N PRO A 108 -3.27 -3.93 -5.10
CA PRO A 108 -3.61 -2.60 -5.62
C PRO A 108 -2.93 -1.49 -4.81
N PHE A 109 -2.49 -0.43 -5.48
CA PHE A 109 -1.93 0.79 -4.89
C PHE A 109 -2.41 2.00 -5.70
N ALA A 110 -3.16 2.91 -5.08
CA ALA A 110 -3.67 4.08 -5.77
C ALA A 110 -2.54 5.07 -6.12
N VAL A 111 -2.74 5.91 -7.13
CA VAL A 111 -1.84 7.00 -7.50
C VAL A 111 -2.61 8.31 -7.39
N ALA A 112 -2.11 9.25 -6.59
CA ALA A 112 -2.74 10.54 -6.40
C ALA A 112 -2.23 11.61 -7.36
N LYS A 113 -3.05 12.68 -7.45
CA LYS A 113 -2.81 13.85 -8.29
C LYS A 113 -1.51 14.59 -7.91
N PRO A 114 -0.90 15.34 -8.86
CA PRO A 114 0.52 15.25 -9.15
C PRO A 114 1.39 16.21 -8.35
N THR A 115 2.64 15.79 -8.08
CA THR A 115 3.77 16.67 -7.73
C THR A 115 5.09 16.31 -8.46
N ALA A 116 5.33 15.04 -8.82
CA ALA A 116 6.52 14.58 -9.56
C ALA A 116 6.26 13.34 -10.45
N ALA A 117 7.25 12.96 -11.29
CA ALA A 117 7.18 11.76 -12.14
C ALA A 117 7.75 10.52 -11.44
N LEU A 118 7.03 9.40 -11.52
CA LEU A 118 7.41 8.07 -11.06
C LEU A 118 8.24 7.37 -12.14
N SER A 119 9.55 7.22 -11.92
CA SER A 119 10.45 6.49 -12.83
C SER A 119 10.98 5.17 -12.26
N SER A 120 10.81 4.98 -10.96
CA SER A 120 11.35 3.89 -10.14
C SER A 120 10.37 3.66 -9.01
N VAL A 121 10.00 2.41 -8.80
CA VAL A 121 9.06 2.02 -7.75
C VAL A 121 9.60 0.78 -7.05
N ASP A 122 9.74 0.84 -5.74
CA ASP A 122 10.15 -0.29 -4.92
C ASP A 122 8.93 -0.85 -4.20
N LEU A 123 8.77 -2.17 -4.26
CA LEU A 123 7.79 -2.92 -3.50
C LEU A 123 8.47 -3.56 -2.28
N PHE A 124 8.07 -3.13 -1.10
CA PHE A 124 8.51 -3.67 0.20
C PHE A 124 7.42 -4.57 0.76
N LEU A 125 7.76 -5.81 1.13
CA LEU A 125 6.86 -6.70 1.86
C LEU A 125 7.49 -7.11 3.19
N ALA A 126 6.78 -6.88 4.29
CA ALA A 126 7.11 -7.44 5.59
C ALA A 126 6.63 -8.89 5.64
N VAL A 127 7.56 -9.79 5.95
CA VAL A 127 7.33 -11.24 5.94
C VAL A 127 7.79 -11.82 7.27
N ARG A 128 7.04 -12.80 7.78
CA ARG A 128 7.45 -13.65 8.90
C ARG A 128 7.72 -15.07 8.40
N ASP A 129 8.88 -15.61 8.74
CA ASP A 129 9.18 -17.04 8.58
C ASP A 129 8.38 -17.84 9.62
N LEU A 130 7.59 -18.81 9.16
CA LEU A 130 6.76 -19.66 10.02
C LEU A 130 7.56 -20.71 10.78
N GLY A 131 8.72 -21.13 10.26
CA GLY A 131 9.59 -22.11 10.91
C GLY A 131 10.43 -21.51 12.04
N THR A 132 10.89 -20.27 11.88
CA THR A 132 11.77 -19.61 12.87
C THR A 132 11.08 -18.49 13.66
N GLY A 133 9.96 -17.97 13.18
CA GLY A 133 9.27 -16.79 13.74
C GLY A 133 9.94 -15.45 13.42
N ALA A 134 11.08 -15.46 12.73
CA ALA A 134 11.83 -14.25 12.36
C ALA A 134 11.04 -13.38 11.38
N GLN A 135 11.14 -12.07 11.52
CA GLN A 135 10.53 -11.10 10.60
C GLN A 135 11.61 -10.36 9.82
N PHE A 136 11.41 -10.22 8.52
CA PHE A 136 12.30 -9.51 7.61
C PHE A 136 11.48 -8.84 6.49
N THR A 137 12.10 -7.92 5.78
CA THR A 137 11.53 -7.23 4.63
C THR A 137 12.11 -7.82 3.34
N ILE A 138 11.26 -8.18 2.39
CA ILE A 138 11.69 -8.50 1.02
C ILE A 138 11.44 -7.31 0.12
N VAL A 139 12.41 -7.01 -0.76
CA VAL A 139 12.40 -5.79 -1.59
C VAL A 139 12.49 -6.15 -3.07
N TYR A 140 11.49 -5.72 -3.84
CA TYR A 140 11.50 -5.80 -5.29
C TYR A 140 11.67 -4.42 -5.90
N HIS A 141 12.75 -4.23 -6.65
CA HIS A 141 13.00 -3.02 -7.41
C HIS A 141 12.30 -3.10 -8.77
N TRP A 142 11.32 -2.24 -9.00
CA TRP A 142 10.58 -2.16 -10.24
C TRP A 142 11.13 -1.02 -11.10
N ASP A 143 12.15 -1.34 -11.88
CA ASP A 143 12.88 -0.37 -12.70
C ASP A 143 12.17 -0.02 -14.02
N GLN A 144 11.18 -0.82 -14.43
CA GLN A 144 10.40 -0.64 -15.66
C GLN A 144 8.95 -0.30 -15.35
N VAL A 145 8.75 0.86 -14.74
CA VAL A 145 7.41 1.45 -14.62
C VAL A 145 7.26 2.49 -15.71
N ASP A 146 6.21 2.37 -16.53
CA ASP A 146 5.86 3.43 -17.48
C ASP A 146 5.80 4.75 -16.72
N ARG A 147 6.55 5.76 -17.16
CA ARG A 147 6.65 7.04 -16.45
C ARG A 147 5.27 7.64 -16.20
N GLN A 148 4.81 7.65 -14.95
CA GLN A 148 3.55 8.26 -14.54
C GLN A 148 3.81 9.54 -13.75
N GLN A 149 2.85 10.46 -13.72
CA GLN A 149 2.90 11.62 -12.81
C GLN A 149 2.02 11.33 -11.60
N GLY A 150 2.56 11.44 -10.40
CA GLY A 150 1.81 11.24 -9.16
C GLY A 150 2.68 10.75 -8.01
N ASP A 151 2.04 10.69 -6.85
CA ASP A 151 2.58 10.05 -5.65
C ASP A 151 1.78 8.77 -5.37
N VAL A 152 2.45 7.75 -4.85
CA VAL A 152 1.79 6.48 -4.51
C VAL A 152 0.97 6.67 -3.24
N MET A 153 -0.31 6.29 -3.29
CA MET A 153 -1.33 6.56 -2.28
C MET A 153 -2.06 5.32 -1.79
N PRO A 154 -2.77 5.41 -0.64
CA PRO A 154 -3.35 4.25 0.00
C PRO A 154 -4.48 3.78 -0.89
N THR A 155 -4.62 2.47 -1.02
CA THR A 155 -5.88 1.90 -1.45
C THR A 155 -6.63 1.41 -0.23
N ASP A 156 -7.91 1.78 -0.12
CA ASP A 156 -8.82 1.21 0.87
C ASP A 156 -9.30 -0.19 0.43
N VAL A 157 -8.90 -0.64 -0.76
CA VAL A 157 -9.16 -1.99 -1.24
C VAL A 157 -8.26 -2.94 -0.45
N LEU A 158 -8.88 -3.79 0.37
CA LEU A 158 -8.19 -4.92 0.98
C LEU A 158 -7.46 -5.68 -0.12
N CYS A 159 -6.13 -5.83 0.02
CA CYS A 159 -5.33 -6.60 -0.91
C CYS A 159 -6.04 -7.93 -1.19
N GLN A 160 -6.35 -8.17 -2.47
CA GLN A 160 -7.28 -9.23 -2.81
C GLN A 160 -6.56 -10.57 -2.61
N GLN A 161 -7.11 -11.36 -1.69
CA GLN A 161 -6.69 -12.72 -1.49
C GLN A 161 -6.96 -13.49 -2.77
N GLY A 162 -5.90 -13.84 -3.50
CA GLY A 162 -6.08 -14.71 -4.66
C GLY A 162 -6.71 -16.03 -4.23
N ALA A 163 -7.51 -16.59 -5.13
CA ALA A 163 -8.19 -17.84 -4.89
C ALA A 163 -7.16 -18.91 -4.51
N ALA A 164 -7.38 -19.61 -3.39
CA ALA A 164 -6.62 -20.80 -3.07
C ALA A 164 -6.75 -21.79 -4.24
N PRO A 165 -5.65 -22.45 -4.68
CA PRO A 165 -5.75 -23.50 -5.68
C PRO A 165 -6.66 -24.61 -5.13
N THR A 166 -7.75 -24.90 -5.86
CA THR A 166 -8.62 -26.07 -5.64
C THR A 166 -7.95 -27.34 -6.13
#